data_AF-A0A3M5DVF3-F1
#
_entry.id   AF-A0A3M5DVF3-F1
#
_cell.length_a   1.000
_cell.length_b   1.000
_cell.length_c   1.000
_cell.angle_alpha   90.00
_cell.angle_beta   90.00
_cell.angle_gamma   90.00
#
_symmetry.space_group_name_H-M   'P 1'
#
loop_
_entity.id
_entity.type
_entity.pdbx_description
1 polymer ?
#
loop_
_entity_poly.entity_id
_entity_poly.type
_entity_poly.pdbx_seq_one_letter_code
_entity_poly.pdbx_strand_id
1 'polypeptide(L)'
;MRYPEDHKQKTRRRIVEEAARLFRQDGVGATGLQPLMKALGLTHGGFYAHFKSKDDLVETALRHAAAQLDEITAPLAEAERPLALLIEQYLSPRHRDNPGAGCPLPTLSEARRARPPTASCASAWR
;
A
#
# COMPACT_ATOMS: atom_id res chain seq x y z
N MET A 1 -27.42 -17.21 -7.39
CA MET A 1 -27.02 -16.76 -6.04
C MET A 1 -27.15 -15.24 -6.01
N ARG A 2 -28.00 -14.67 -5.14
CA ARG A 2 -28.16 -13.21 -5.00
C ARG A 2 -27.21 -12.73 -3.91
N TYR A 3 -26.27 -11.87 -4.28
CA TYR A 3 -25.38 -11.26 -3.29
C TYR A 3 -26.10 -10.14 -2.53
N PRO A 4 -25.76 -9.88 -1.27
CA PRO A 4 -26.24 -8.71 -0.55
C PRO A 4 -25.77 -7.44 -1.27
N GLU A 5 -26.55 -6.36 -1.17
CA GLU A 5 -26.32 -5.09 -1.87
C GLU A 5 -24.92 -4.50 -1.60
N ASP A 6 -24.31 -4.85 -0.46
CA ASP A 6 -22.97 -4.38 -0.06
C ASP A 6 -21.81 -5.26 -0.54
N HIS A 7 -22.07 -6.42 -1.16
CA HIS A 7 -21.04 -7.39 -1.52
C HIS A 7 -19.99 -6.78 -2.46
N LYS A 8 -20.44 -6.06 -3.50
CA LYS A 8 -19.54 -5.43 -4.47
C LYS A 8 -18.63 -4.38 -3.81
N GLN A 9 -19.17 -3.61 -2.87
CA GLN A 9 -18.42 -2.59 -2.14
C GLN A 9 -17.42 -3.22 -1.16
N LYS A 10 -17.82 -4.26 -0.42
CA LYS A 10 -16.92 -5.02 0.46
C LYS A 10 -15.76 -5.64 -0.30
N THR A 11 -16.02 -6.26 -1.45
CA THR A 11 -14.96 -6.83 -2.30
C THR A 11 -14.06 -5.74 -2.85
N ARG A 12 -14.62 -4.62 -3.33
CA ARG A 12 -13.81 -3.47 -3.77
C ARG A 12 -12.91 -2.97 -2.65
N ARG A 13 -13.42 -2.82 -1.43
CA ARG A 13 -12.64 -2.37 -0.26
C ARG A 13 -11.49 -3.33 0.06
N ARG A 14 -11.75 -4.64 0.08
CA ARG A 14 -10.70 -5.67 0.29
C ARG A 14 -9.60 -5.59 -0.77
N ILE A 15 -9.96 -5.33 -2.03
CA ILE A 15 -8.97 -5.13 -3.11
C ILE A 15 -8.10 -3.88 -2.82
N VAL A 16 -8.71 -2.77 -2.40
CA VAL A 16 -8.00 -1.53 -2.05
C VAL A 16 -7.06 -1.73 -0.86
N GLU A 17 -7.54 -2.35 0.22
CA GLU A 17 -6.77 -2.60 1.44
C GLU A 17 -5.53 -3.46 1.15
N GLU A 18 -5.70 -4.55 0.40
CA GLU A 18 -4.60 -5.45 0.07
C GLU A 18 -3.63 -4.83 -0.95
N ALA A 19 -4.14 -4.10 -1.95
CA ALA A 19 -3.29 -3.37 -2.88
C ALA A 19 -2.46 -2.28 -2.16
N ALA A 20 -3.07 -1.53 -1.25
CA ALA A 20 -2.37 -0.52 -0.46
C ALA A 20 -1.25 -1.15 0.38
N ARG A 21 -1.54 -2.30 1.01
CA ARG A 21 -0.55 -3.08 1.77
C ARG A 21 0.63 -3.50 0.88
N LEU A 22 0.36 -4.13 -0.25
CA LEU A 22 1.40 -4.61 -1.18
C LEU A 22 2.19 -3.46 -1.81
N PHE A 23 1.55 -2.37 -2.19
CA PHE A 23 2.25 -1.20 -2.74
C PHE A 23 3.20 -0.54 -1.73
N ARG A 24 2.86 -0.55 -0.43
CA ARG A 24 3.78 -0.07 0.61
C ARG A 24 4.93 -1.04 0.92
N GLN A 25 4.72 -2.35 0.74
CA GLN A 25 5.76 -3.36 0.98
C GLN A 25 6.71 -3.50 -0.21
N ASP A 26 6.15 -3.73 -1.38
CA ASP A 26 6.88 -4.21 -2.55
C ASP A 26 6.94 -3.16 -3.67
N GLY A 27 6.13 -2.11 -3.57
CA GLY A 27 5.99 -1.08 -4.60
C GLY A 27 4.98 -1.42 -5.70
N VAL A 28 4.54 -0.37 -6.41
CA VAL A 28 3.54 -0.45 -7.49
C VAL A 28 4.05 -1.26 -8.69
N GLY A 29 5.35 -1.16 -8.99
CA GLY A 29 5.98 -1.85 -10.11
C GLY A 29 6.04 -3.38 -9.92
N ALA A 30 6.37 -3.83 -8.71
CA ALA A 30 6.47 -5.26 -8.37
C ALA A 30 5.09 -5.94 -8.23
N THR A 31 4.04 -5.15 -7.95
CA THR A 31 2.71 -5.69 -7.69
C THR A 31 1.91 -5.87 -8.99
N GLY A 32 1.72 -7.12 -9.41
CA GLY A 32 0.85 -7.48 -10.53
C GLY A 32 -0.61 -7.66 -10.12
N LEU A 33 -1.55 -7.46 -11.06
CA LEU A 33 -2.98 -7.69 -10.81
C LEU A 33 -3.28 -9.18 -10.51
N GLN A 34 -2.63 -10.10 -11.22
CA GLN A 34 -2.89 -11.53 -11.05
C GLN A 34 -2.46 -12.05 -9.66
N PRO A 35 -1.25 -11.77 -9.14
CA PRO A 35 -0.89 -12.09 -7.76
C PRO A 35 -1.82 -11.46 -6.71
N LEU A 36 -2.19 -10.19 -6.88
CA LEU A 36 -3.12 -9.48 -5.97
C LEU A 36 -4.48 -10.19 -5.91
N MET A 37 -5.08 -10.47 -7.06
CA MET A 37 -6.39 -11.13 -7.13
C MET A 37 -6.33 -12.55 -6.56
N LYS A 38 -5.24 -13.28 -6.84
CA LYS A 38 -5.00 -14.62 -6.27
C LYS A 38 -4.92 -14.57 -4.73
N ALA A 39 -4.21 -13.60 -4.15
CA ALA A 39 -4.11 -13.43 -2.70
C ALA A 39 -5.48 -13.20 -2.04
N LEU A 40 -6.41 -12.59 -2.77
CA LEU A 40 -7.78 -12.31 -2.31
C LEU A 40 -8.78 -13.45 -2.58
N GLY A 41 -8.35 -14.52 -3.27
CA GLY A 41 -9.22 -15.61 -3.72
C GLY A 41 -10.16 -15.20 -4.86
N LEU A 42 -9.78 -14.19 -5.63
CA LEU A 42 -10.57 -13.63 -6.74
C LEU A 42 -9.93 -13.97 -8.09
N THR A 43 -10.75 -14.01 -9.14
CA THR A 43 -10.26 -14.25 -10.50
C THR A 43 -9.65 -12.97 -11.09
N HIS A 44 -8.68 -13.13 -12.00
CA HIS A 44 -8.11 -11.99 -12.73
C HIS A 44 -9.19 -11.21 -13.50
N GLY A 45 -10.14 -11.90 -14.14
CA GLY A 45 -11.26 -11.26 -14.84
C GLY A 45 -12.21 -10.48 -13.92
N GLY A 46 -12.37 -10.92 -12.67
CA GLY A 46 -13.19 -10.24 -11.67
C GLY A 46 -12.68 -8.84 -11.29
N PHE A 47 -11.40 -8.55 -11.56
CA PHE A 47 -10.81 -7.23 -11.32
C PHE A 47 -11.57 -6.13 -12.07
N TYR A 48 -11.90 -6.38 -13.33
CA TYR A 48 -12.55 -5.41 -14.21
C TYR A 48 -14.01 -5.13 -13.83
N ALA A 49 -14.61 -5.92 -12.94
CA ALA A 49 -15.91 -5.60 -12.34
C ALA A 49 -15.82 -4.49 -11.28
N HIS A 50 -14.61 -4.24 -10.75
CA HIS A 50 -14.35 -3.28 -9.69
C HIS A 50 -13.57 -2.06 -10.18
N PHE A 51 -12.55 -2.22 -11.03
CA PHE A 51 -11.64 -1.15 -11.46
C PHE A 51 -11.54 -1.11 -12.98
N LYS A 52 -11.33 0.10 -13.53
CA LYS A 52 -11.21 0.29 -14.99
C LYS A 52 -9.82 -0.05 -15.50
N SER A 53 -8.79 0.14 -14.68
CA SER A 53 -7.39 -0.09 -15.02
C SER A 53 -6.55 -0.35 -13.78
N LYS A 54 -5.31 -0.81 -13.97
CA LYS A 54 -4.32 -0.88 -12.89
C LYS A 54 -4.07 0.50 -12.27
N ASP A 55 -4.05 1.56 -13.07
CA ASP A 55 -3.80 2.92 -12.60
C ASP A 55 -4.92 3.43 -11.68
N ASP A 56 -6.19 3.13 -12.00
CA ASP A 56 -7.35 3.42 -11.13
C ASP A 56 -7.22 2.73 -9.77
N LEU A 57 -6.73 1.49 -9.75
CA LEU A 57 -6.41 0.78 -8.51
C LEU A 57 -5.26 1.46 -7.76
N VAL A 58 -4.18 1.80 -8.44
CA VAL A 58 -3.00 2.46 -7.82
C VAL A 58 -3.41 3.76 -7.17
N GLU A 59 -4.11 4.63 -7.89
CA GLU A 59 -4.57 5.92 -7.39
C GLU A 59 -5.48 5.76 -6.16
N THR A 60 -6.42 4.81 -6.21
CA THR A 60 -7.34 4.52 -5.11
C THR A 60 -6.61 3.96 -3.89
N ALA A 61 -5.69 3.02 -4.09
CA ALA A 61 -4.92 2.39 -3.00
C ALA A 61 -3.95 3.36 -2.34
N LEU A 62 -3.30 4.25 -3.11
CA LEU A 62 -2.41 5.27 -2.55
C LEU A 62 -3.17 6.33 -1.77
N ARG A 63 -4.36 6.75 -2.24
CA ARG A 63 -5.25 7.61 -1.44
C ARG A 63 -5.68 6.95 -0.15
N HIS A 64 -6.04 5.68 -0.19
CA HIS A 64 -6.36 4.92 1.01
C HIS A 64 -5.16 4.85 1.97
N ALA A 65 -3.96 4.57 1.47
CA ALA A 65 -2.75 4.54 2.28
C ALA A 65 -2.41 5.90 2.90
N ALA A 66 -2.61 7.01 2.18
CA ALA A 66 -2.42 8.36 2.69
C ALA A 66 -3.42 8.67 3.82
N ALA A 67 -4.70 8.37 3.63
CA ALA A 67 -5.72 8.56 4.66
C ALA A 67 -5.42 7.76 5.95
N GLN A 68 -4.94 6.52 5.82
CA GLN A 68 -4.49 5.73 6.98
C GLN A 68 -3.32 6.38 7.72
N LEU A 69 -2.38 6.97 6.99
CA LEU A 69 -1.26 7.69 7.60
C LEU A 69 -1.74 8.96 8.31
N ASP A 70 -2.66 9.70 7.70
CA ASP A 70 -3.27 10.89 8.31
C ASP A 70 -3.97 10.53 9.63
N GLU A 71 -4.77 9.46 9.64
CA GLU A 71 -5.42 8.95 10.87
C GLU A 71 -4.42 8.60 11.98
N ILE A 72 -3.29 7.98 11.63
CA ILE A 72 -2.25 7.57 12.59
C ILE A 72 -1.46 8.79 13.11
N THR A 73 -1.25 9.80 12.27
CA THR A 73 -0.41 10.96 12.58
C THR A 73 -1.20 12.14 13.16
N ALA A 74 -2.51 12.21 12.95
CA ALA A 74 -3.37 13.27 13.48
C ALA A 74 -3.23 13.47 15.01
N PRO A 75 -3.17 12.42 15.85
CA PRO A 75 -2.93 12.60 17.29
C PRO A 75 -1.56 13.19 17.63
N LEU A 76 -0.57 13.02 16.76
CA LEU A 76 0.79 13.55 16.98
C LEU A 76 0.84 15.07 16.77
N ALA A 77 -0.05 15.63 15.94
CA ALA A 77 -0.06 17.05 15.60
C ALA A 77 -0.32 17.95 16.83
N GLU A 78 -1.07 17.44 17.80
CA GLU A 78 -1.44 18.13 19.04
C GLU A 78 -0.45 17.91 20.18
N ALA A 79 0.62 17.13 19.97
CA ALA A 79 1.61 16.85 20.99
C ALA A 79 2.55 18.04 21.24
N GLU A 80 3.22 18.07 22.40
CA GLU A 80 4.17 19.14 22.75
C GLU A 80 5.35 19.26 21.77
N ARG A 81 5.77 18.13 21.18
CA ARG A 81 6.90 18.03 20.25
C ARG A 81 6.51 17.20 19.02
N PRO A 82 5.59 17.71 18.17
CA PRO A 82 4.91 16.91 17.15
C PRO A 82 5.90 16.36 16.11
N LEU A 83 6.86 17.19 15.67
CA LEU A 83 7.89 16.77 14.72
C LEU A 83 8.84 15.72 15.30
N ALA A 84 9.24 15.85 16.57
CA ALA A 84 10.13 14.88 17.20
C ALA A 84 9.47 13.51 17.32
N LEU A 85 8.21 13.48 17.78
CA LEU A 85 7.43 12.24 17.88
C LEU A 85 7.18 11.61 16.51
N LEU A 86 6.88 12.42 15.49
CA LEU A 86 6.74 11.93 14.13
C LEU A 86 8.03 11.25 13.64
N ILE A 87 9.19 11.89 13.84
CA ILE A 87 10.50 11.33 13.46
C ILE A 87 10.77 10.03 14.22
N GLU A 88 10.56 10.01 15.53
CA GLU A 88 10.76 8.83 16.38
C GLU A 88 9.86 7.67 15.96
N GLN A 89 8.58 7.93 15.70
CA GLN A 89 7.62 6.92 15.25
C GLN A 89 7.96 6.41 13.84
N TYR A 90 8.28 7.33 12.92
CA TYR A 90 8.59 7.01 11.52
C TYR A 90 9.88 6.21 11.37
N LEU A 91 10.92 6.55 12.15
CA LEU A 91 12.22 5.88 12.11
C LEU A 91 12.31 4.68 13.07
N SER A 92 11.24 4.36 13.79
CA SER A 92 11.21 3.24 14.73
C SER A 92 11.41 1.87 14.04
N PRO A 93 11.99 0.87 14.74
CA PRO A 93 12.02 -0.51 14.24
C PRO A 93 10.64 -1.04 13.89
N ARG A 94 9.61 -0.65 14.66
CA ARG A 94 8.22 -1.03 14.40
C ARG A 94 7.74 -0.56 13.02
N HIS A 95 8.08 0.67 12.62
CA HIS A 95 7.71 1.17 11.29
C HIS A 95 8.54 0.48 10.20
N ARG A 96 9.86 0.37 10.40
CA ARG A 96 10.80 -0.29 9.48
C ARG A 96 10.41 -1.74 9.17
N ASP A 97 10.05 -2.48 10.21
CA ASP A 97 9.78 -3.92 10.12
C ASP A 97 8.33 -4.22 9.70
N ASN A 98 7.48 -3.19 9.56
CA ASN A 98 6.11 -3.30 9.07
C ASN A 98 5.80 -2.31 7.92
N PRO A 99 6.51 -2.41 6.78
CA PRO A 99 6.31 -1.49 5.66
C PRO A 99 4.88 -1.54 5.12
N GLY A 100 4.18 -2.67 5.26
CA GLY A 100 2.80 -2.83 4.80
C GLY A 100 1.75 -2.03 5.54
N ALA A 101 2.08 -1.42 6.69
CA ALA A 101 1.23 -0.47 7.39
C ALA A 101 1.89 0.92 7.53
N GLY A 102 3.02 1.12 6.87
CA GLY A 102 3.84 2.33 6.98
C GLY A 102 3.46 3.43 5.98
N CYS A 103 4.38 4.35 5.77
CA CYS A 103 4.22 5.41 4.78
C CYS A 103 4.43 4.86 3.36
N PRO A 104 3.62 5.23 2.35
CA PRO A 104 3.82 4.79 0.97
C PRO A 104 4.97 5.51 0.23
N LEU A 105 5.50 6.61 0.78
CA LEU A 105 6.52 7.43 0.10
C LEU A 105 7.82 6.68 -0.27
N PRO A 106 8.39 5.78 0.57
CA PRO A 106 9.62 5.08 0.24
C PRO A 106 9.51 4.29 -1.07
N THR A 107 8.47 3.47 -1.24
CA THR A 107 8.28 2.64 -2.44
C THR A 107 7.81 3.45 -3.66
N LEU A 108 7.08 4.55 -3.46
CA LEU A 108 6.73 5.48 -4.54
C LEU A 108 7.96 6.17 -5.14
N SER A 109 8.96 6.47 -4.33
CA SER A 109 10.22 7.06 -4.81
C SER A 109 10.98 6.11 -5.74
N GLU A 110 10.82 4.81 -5.54
CA GLU A 110 11.40 3.76 -6.38
C GLU A 110 10.60 3.54 -7.66
N ALA A 111 9.28 3.72 -7.63
CA ALA A 111 8.45 3.67 -8.84
C ALA A 111 8.86 4.73 -9.89
N ARG A 112 9.38 5.89 -9.46
CA ARG A 112 9.97 6.90 -10.38
C ARG A 112 11.31 6.46 -10.98
N ARG A 113 12.03 5.58 -10.29
CA ARG A 113 13.34 5.02 -10.70
C ARG A 113 13.15 3.61 -11.24
N ALA A 114 12.30 3.39 -12.24
CA ALA A 114 12.20 2.10 -12.92
C ALA A 114 13.61 1.66 -13.39
N ARG A 115 14.26 0.84 -12.57
CA ARG A 115 15.58 0.25 -12.78
C ARG A 115 15.33 -1.18 -13.25
N PRO A 116 16.07 -1.70 -14.25
CA PRO A 116 15.92 -3.08 -14.67
C PRO A 116 16.11 -4.03 -13.48
N PRO A 117 15.44 -5.20 -13.48
CA PRO A 117 15.46 -6.12 -12.36
C PRO A 117 16.81 -6.81 -12.31
N THR A 118 17.72 -6.35 -11.45
CA THR A 118 18.77 -7.15 -10.78
C THR A 118 19.67 -6.23 -9.95
N ALA A 119 19.61 -6.38 -8.63
CA ALA A 119 20.78 -6.48 -7.74
C ALA A 119 20.28 -6.64 -6.31
N SER A 120 20.57 -7.80 -5.72
CA SER A 120 20.47 -8.05 -4.29
C SER A 120 21.19 -6.96 -3.51
N CYS A 121 20.46 -6.21 -2.69
CA CYS A 121 20.99 -5.15 -1.83
C CYS A 121 21.72 -5.69 -0.58
N ALA A 122 21.86 -7.02 -0.45
CA ALA A 122 22.34 -7.67 0.77
C ALA A 122 23.85 -7.52 1.03
N SER A 123 24.63 -6.90 0.13
CA SER A 123 26.09 -6.79 0.27
C SER A 123 26.63 -5.36 0.40
N ALA A 124 25.79 -4.33 0.33
CA ALA A 124 26.25 -2.94 0.29
C ALA A 124 26.45 -2.26 1.66
N TRP A 125 26.26 -3.00 2.76
CA TRP A 125 26.52 -2.51 4.13
C TRP A 125 27.55 -3.39 4.82
N ARG A 126 28.81 -3.29 4.37
CA ARG A 126 30.02 -3.63 5.11
C ARG A 126 31.06 -2.56 4.89
#